data_AF-A0A961S0P2-F1
#
_entry.id   AF-A0A961S0P2-F1
#
_cell.length_a   1.000
_cell.length_b   1.000
_cell.length_c   1.000
_cell.angle_alpha   90.00
_cell.angle_beta   90.00
_cell.angle_gamma   90.00
#
_symmetry.space_group_name_H-M   'P 1'
#
loop_
_entity.id
_entity.type
_entity.pdbx_description
1 polymer ?
#
loop_
_entity_poly.entity_id
_entity_poly.type
_entity_poly.pdbx_seq_one_letter_code
_entity_poly.pdbx_strand_id
1 'polypeptide(L)'
;MTVSSQSFKPLEGAIREGGGRTGFMLLLFAILGVVAFFWDGGAALIEGWSRPEYSYGPLVPFVSAFMLLREIRDRPPLLEGGSRVPGLFVIGFGLLIGFVGNVSQIPDLIIYGMIIVVGGLMLVIVGIRQAGHYWTGWLHLFF
;
A
#
# COMPACT_ATOMS: atom_id res chain seq x y z
N MET A 1 43.02 -34.31 7.90
CA MET A 1 42.76 -33.00 7.27
C MET A 1 41.44 -32.47 7.82
N THR A 2 41.51 -31.62 8.85
CA THR A 2 40.37 -31.03 9.54
C THR A 2 40.11 -29.64 8.94
N VAL A 3 38.98 -29.48 8.25
CA VAL A 3 38.58 -28.18 7.70
C VAL A 3 38.07 -27.31 8.84
N SER A 4 38.80 -26.22 9.09
CA SER A 4 38.51 -25.18 10.07
C SER A 4 37.24 -24.41 9.70
N SER A 5 36.23 -24.45 10.59
CA SER A 5 34.94 -23.76 10.48
C SER A 5 34.99 -22.31 11.00
N GLN A 6 35.98 -21.55 10.54
CA GLN A 6 36.18 -20.16 11.00
C GLN A 6 35.51 -19.16 10.04
N SER A 7 34.59 -18.38 10.62
CA SER A 7 34.26 -17.00 10.25
C SER A 7 33.29 -16.76 9.06
N PHE A 8 31.99 -17.00 9.30
CA PHE A 8 30.91 -16.28 8.62
C PHE A 8 30.05 -15.56 9.67
N LYS A 9 30.65 -14.59 10.39
CA LYS A 9 29.98 -13.82 11.45
C LYS A 9 30.01 -12.28 11.34
N PRO A 10 30.60 -11.60 10.32
CA PRO A 10 30.64 -10.14 10.34
C PRO A 10 29.40 -9.45 9.71
N LEU A 11 28.53 -10.17 8.99
CA LEU A 11 27.44 -9.54 8.22
C LEU A 11 26.15 -9.31 9.03
N GLU A 12 25.94 -10.03 10.12
CA GLU A 12 24.72 -9.88 10.94
C GLU A 12 24.72 -8.58 11.76
N GLY A 13 25.89 -8.05 12.13
CA GLY A 13 26.03 -6.80 12.89
C GLY A 13 25.74 -5.54 12.06
N ALA A 14 26.21 -5.51 10.81
CA ALA A 14 26.06 -4.35 9.93
C ALA A 14 24.60 -4.10 9.49
N ILE A 15 23.80 -5.16 9.37
CA ILE A 15 22.36 -5.06 9.02
C ILE A 15 21.54 -4.48 10.19
N ARG A 16 21.94 -4.73 11.44
CA ARG A 16 21.17 -4.34 12.63
C ARG A 16 21.39 -2.89 13.06
N GLU A 17 22.57 -2.32 12.86
CA GLU A 17 22.89 -0.97 13.36
C GLU A 17 22.70 0.15 12.32
N GLY A 18 22.84 -0.13 11.02
CA GLY A 18 22.66 0.85 9.94
C GLY A 18 21.32 0.79 9.20
N GLY A 19 20.56 -0.31 9.36
CA GLY A 19 19.35 -0.59 8.59
C GLY A 19 18.08 0.11 9.09
N GLY A 20 17.95 0.33 10.41
CA GLY A 20 16.73 0.85 11.02
C GLY A 20 16.43 2.31 10.65
N ARG A 21 17.40 3.22 10.85
CA ARG A 21 17.24 4.64 10.50
C ARG A 21 17.14 4.86 9.00
N THR A 22 18.01 4.23 8.22
CA THR A 22 18.02 4.37 6.76
C THR A 22 16.75 3.79 6.15
N GLY A 23 16.32 2.60 6.59
CA GLY A 23 15.07 1.97 6.14
C GLY A 23 13.85 2.81 6.51
N PHE A 24 13.81 3.36 7.73
CA PHE A 24 12.75 4.27 8.15
C PHE A 24 12.73 5.58 7.33
N MET A 25 13.90 6.16 7.03
CA MET A 25 14.01 7.35 6.18
C MET A 25 13.54 7.07 4.75
N LEU A 26 13.93 5.92 4.17
CA LEU A 26 13.47 5.49 2.85
C LEU A 26 11.96 5.25 2.83
N LEU A 27 11.41 4.66 3.90
CA LEU A 27 9.97 4.48 4.06
C LEU A 27 9.25 5.83 4.10
N LEU A 28 9.72 6.77 4.93
CA LEU A 28 9.16 8.13 4.99
C LEU A 28 9.24 8.83 3.64
N PHE A 29 10.38 8.74 2.96
CA PHE A 29 10.57 9.33 1.64
C PHE A 29 9.62 8.72 0.61
N ALA A 30 9.42 7.41 0.64
CA ALA A 30 8.45 6.73 -0.22
C ALA A 30 7.02 7.19 0.08
N ILE A 31 6.62 7.27 1.35
CA ILE A 31 5.30 7.76 1.77
C ILE A 31 5.09 9.20 1.26
N LEU A 32 6.06 10.08 1.48
CA LEU A 32 5.99 11.47 1.02
C LEU A 32 5.90 11.56 -0.50
N GLY A 33 6.66 10.73 -1.22
CA GLY A 33 6.61 10.65 -2.68
C GLY A 33 5.23 10.23 -3.19
N VAL A 34 4.62 9.21 -2.57
CA VAL A 34 3.26 8.77 -2.93
C VAL A 34 2.23 9.86 -2.61
N VAL A 35 2.31 10.48 -1.43
CA VAL A 35 1.39 11.57 -1.05
C VAL A 35 1.50 12.75 -2.01
N ALA A 36 2.72 13.15 -2.38
CA ALA A 36 2.94 14.22 -3.33
C ALA A 36 2.43 13.87 -4.73
N PHE A 37 2.63 12.64 -5.19
CA PHE A 37 2.19 12.18 -6.51
C PHE A 37 0.65 12.14 -6.66
N PHE A 38 -0.08 11.82 -5.60
CA PHE A 38 -1.54 11.75 -5.59
C PHE A 38 -2.21 12.98 -4.97
N TRP A 39 -1.47 14.07 -4.76
CA TRP A 39 -1.96 15.26 -4.04
C TRP A 39 -3.24 15.83 -4.64
N ASP A 40 -3.28 16.03 -5.95
CA ASP A 40 -4.43 16.63 -6.65
C ASP A 40 -5.68 15.76 -6.54
N GLY A 41 -5.52 14.42 -6.59
CA GLY A 41 -6.62 13.49 -6.37
C GLY A 41 -7.12 13.53 -4.93
N GLY A 42 -6.22 13.59 -3.95
CA GLY A 42 -6.57 13.71 -2.53
C GLY A 42 -7.31 15.02 -2.22
N ALA A 43 -6.84 16.14 -2.78
CA ALA A 43 -7.49 17.44 -2.62
C ALA A 43 -8.90 17.46 -3.24
N ALA A 44 -9.06 16.92 -4.45
CA ALA A 44 -10.35 16.81 -5.12
C ALA A 44 -11.33 15.89 -4.34
N LEU A 45 -10.82 14.83 -3.72
CA LEU A 45 -11.62 13.92 -2.92
C LEU A 45 -12.16 14.62 -1.65
N ILE A 46 -11.32 15.39 -0.96
CA ILE A 46 -11.71 16.18 0.22
C ILE A 46 -12.74 17.26 -0.16
N GLU A 47 -12.54 17.92 -1.29
CA GLU A 47 -13.50 18.90 -1.82
C GLU A 47 -14.85 18.23 -2.13
N GLY A 48 -14.83 17.06 -2.78
CA GLY A 48 -16.02 16.27 -3.06
C GLY A 48 -16.80 15.89 -1.80
N TRP A 49 -16.11 15.47 -0.74
CA TRP A 49 -16.71 15.16 0.55
C TRP A 49 -17.29 16.37 1.29
N SER A 50 -16.82 17.58 0.95
CA SER A 50 -17.33 18.82 1.54
C SER A 50 -18.69 19.22 0.93
N ARG A 51 -19.14 18.54 -0.13
CA ARG A 51 -20.46 18.75 -0.72
C ARG A 51 -21.55 18.08 0.12
N PRO A 52 -22.71 18.73 0.32
CA PRO A 52 -23.81 18.20 1.14
C PRO A 52 -24.24 16.79 0.74
N GLU A 53 -24.21 16.50 -0.55
CA GLU A 53 -24.58 15.23 -1.19
C GLU A 53 -23.66 14.05 -0.82
N TYR A 54 -22.42 14.33 -0.43
CA TYR A 54 -21.39 13.31 -0.17
C TYR A 54 -20.74 13.46 1.21
N SER A 55 -21.44 14.10 2.16
CA SER A 55 -20.96 14.38 3.52
C SER A 55 -20.54 13.12 4.30
N TYR A 56 -20.99 11.94 3.88
CA TYR A 56 -20.64 10.63 4.47
C TYR A 56 -19.29 10.10 3.97
N GLY A 57 -18.75 10.67 2.90
CA GLY A 57 -17.56 10.18 2.19
C GLY A 57 -16.30 10.04 3.04
N PRO A 58 -15.99 10.94 4.01
CA PRO A 58 -14.81 10.76 4.86
C PRO A 58 -14.90 9.52 5.75
N LEU A 59 -16.12 9.05 6.06
CA LEU A 59 -16.37 7.97 7.01
C LEU A 59 -16.00 6.60 6.45
N VAL A 60 -16.09 6.44 5.12
CA VAL A 60 -15.78 5.22 4.37
C VAL A 60 -14.32 4.77 4.60
N PRO A 61 -13.28 5.60 4.34
CA PRO A 61 -11.88 5.22 4.61
C PRO A 61 -11.65 4.72 6.03
N PHE A 62 -12.27 5.36 7.04
CA PHE A 62 -12.11 4.98 8.44
C PHE A 62 -12.75 3.62 8.74
N VAL A 63 -13.96 3.39 8.22
CA VAL A 63 -14.65 2.10 8.40
C VAL A 63 -13.91 0.99 7.67
N SER A 64 -13.48 1.21 6.43
CA SER A 64 -12.67 0.24 5.68
C SER A 64 -11.36 -0.07 6.38
N ALA A 65 -10.66 0.94 6.91
CA ALA A 65 -9.43 0.75 7.68
C ALA A 65 -9.68 -0.03 8.98
N PHE A 66 -10.75 0.29 9.71
CA PHE A 66 -11.13 -0.44 10.92
C PHE A 66 -11.47 -1.90 10.63
N MET A 67 -12.23 -2.18 9.57
CA MET A 67 -12.57 -3.54 9.15
C MET A 67 -11.33 -4.30 8.69
N LEU A 68 -10.42 -3.67 7.96
CA LEU A 68 -9.15 -4.27 7.57
C LEU A 68 -8.29 -4.62 8.78
N LEU A 69 -8.14 -3.69 9.74
CA LEU A 69 -7.40 -3.92 10.99
C LEU A 69 -8.03 -5.05 11.80
N ARG A 70 -9.36 -5.10 11.85
CA ARG A 70 -10.11 -6.18 12.50
C ARG A 70 -9.86 -7.52 11.81
N GLU A 71 -9.91 -7.58 10.47
CA GLU A 71 -9.68 -8.82 9.72
C GLU A 71 -8.22 -9.30 9.87
N ILE A 72 -7.24 -8.38 9.87
CA ILE A 72 -5.83 -8.72 10.13
C ILE A 72 -5.64 -9.27 11.55
N ARG A 73 -6.33 -8.69 12.54
CA ARG A 73 -6.31 -9.18 13.93
C ARG A 73 -6.93 -10.56 14.04
N ASP A 74 -8.08 -10.77 13.41
CA ASP A 74 -8.84 -12.01 13.50
C ASP A 74 -8.21 -13.12 12.62
N ARG A 75 -7.45 -12.76 11.58
CA ARG A 75 -6.71 -13.66 10.68
C ARG A 75 -5.35 -13.09 10.29
N PRO A 76 -4.29 -13.33 11.09
CA PRO A 76 -2.96 -12.81 10.80
C PRO A 76 -2.43 -13.41 9.48
N PRO A 77 -1.78 -12.59 8.63
CA PRO A 77 -1.26 -13.06 7.35
C PRO A 77 -0.20 -14.15 7.57
N LEU A 78 -0.41 -15.32 6.96
CA LEU A 78 0.56 -16.41 7.04
C LEU A 78 1.78 -16.04 6.19
N LEU A 79 2.99 -16.33 6.69
CA LEU A 79 4.27 -16.09 6.00
C LEU A 79 4.35 -16.73 4.61
N GLU A 80 3.53 -17.74 4.33
CA GLU A 80 3.40 -18.44 3.04
C GLU A 80 2.31 -17.85 2.11
N GLY A 81 2.17 -16.52 2.05
CA GLY A 81 1.13 -15.79 1.29
C GLY A 81 1.14 -15.93 -0.25
N GLY A 82 2.01 -16.77 -0.82
CA GLY A 82 2.15 -16.93 -2.27
C GLY A 82 2.91 -15.77 -2.94
N SER A 83 2.83 -15.69 -4.27
CA SER A 83 3.58 -14.70 -5.05
C SER A 83 3.09 -13.28 -4.77
N ARG A 84 4.04 -12.35 -4.54
CA ARG A 84 3.79 -10.90 -4.36
C ARG A 84 3.90 -10.12 -5.66
N VAL A 85 4.36 -10.77 -6.73
CA VAL A 85 4.55 -10.20 -8.07
C VAL A 85 3.27 -9.59 -8.65
N PRO A 86 2.08 -10.21 -8.51
CA PRO A 86 0.84 -9.62 -9.01
C PRO A 86 0.53 -8.26 -8.37
N GLY A 87 0.78 -8.11 -7.07
CA GLY A 87 0.59 -6.81 -6.39
C GLY A 87 1.49 -5.73 -6.96
N LEU A 88 2.71 -6.06 -7.36
CA LEU A 88 3.63 -5.12 -7.99
C LEU A 88 3.13 -4.65 -9.36
N PHE A 89 2.54 -5.54 -10.16
CA PHE A 89 1.89 -5.17 -11.42
C PHE A 89 0.68 -4.25 -11.20
N VAL A 90 -0.13 -4.54 -10.18
CA VAL A 90 -1.28 -3.68 -9.82
C VAL A 90 -0.81 -2.29 -9.38
N ILE A 91 0.24 -2.20 -8.56
CA ILE A 91 0.85 -0.92 -8.19
C ILE A 91 1.33 -0.18 -9.44
N GLY A 92 2.07 -0.85 -10.33
CA GLY A 92 2.57 -0.24 -11.57
C GLY A 92 1.44 0.28 -12.46
N PHE A 93 0.35 -0.47 -12.58
CA PHE A 93 -0.83 -0.06 -13.33
C PHE A 93 -1.55 1.14 -12.69
N GLY A 94 -1.72 1.14 -11.36
CA GLY A 94 -2.31 2.27 -10.63
C GLY A 94 -1.47 3.54 -10.75
N LEU A 95 -0.14 3.42 -10.69
CA LEU A 95 0.78 4.54 -10.93
C LEU A 95 0.67 5.06 -12.37
N LEU A 96 0.51 4.18 -13.36
CA LEU A 96 0.31 4.59 -14.75
C LEU A 96 -0.99 5.37 -14.93
N ILE A 97 -2.10 4.91 -14.34
CA ILE A 97 -3.38 5.64 -14.34
C ILE A 97 -3.23 7.00 -13.65
N GLY A 98 -2.62 7.02 -12.46
CA GLY A 98 -2.37 8.26 -11.72
C GLY A 98 -1.49 9.24 -12.50
N PHE A 99 -0.50 8.73 -13.24
CA PHE A 99 0.35 9.52 -14.11
C PHE A 99 -0.45 10.12 -15.28
N VAL A 100 -1.28 9.32 -15.95
CA VAL A 100 -2.18 9.81 -17.01
C VAL A 100 -3.15 10.85 -16.46
N GLY A 101 -3.68 10.65 -15.26
CA GLY A 101 -4.55 11.61 -14.57
C GLY A 101 -3.85 12.94 -14.29
N ASN A 102 -2.60 12.90 -13.79
CA ASN A 102 -1.78 14.09 -13.57
C ASN A 102 -1.50 14.84 -14.89
N VAL A 103 -1.07 14.14 -15.94
CA VAL A 103 -0.77 14.74 -17.25
C VAL A 103 -2.03 15.32 -17.91
N SER A 104 -3.17 14.64 -17.76
CA SER A 104 -4.45 15.07 -18.35
C SER A 104 -5.21 16.08 -17.48
N GLN A 105 -4.71 16.37 -16.27
CA GLN A 105 -5.38 17.16 -15.23
C GLN A 105 -6.82 16.69 -14.96
N ILE A 106 -7.03 15.38 -14.88
CA ILE A 106 -8.32 14.77 -14.52
C ILE A 106 -8.20 14.17 -13.11
N PRO A 107 -8.69 14.87 -12.07
CA PRO A 107 -8.54 14.43 -10.67
C PRO A 107 -9.16 13.07 -10.39
N ASP A 108 -10.28 12.73 -11.07
CA ASP A 108 -10.94 11.44 -10.90
C ASP A 108 -10.02 10.27 -11.30
N LEU A 109 -9.25 10.42 -12.38
CA LEU A 109 -8.25 9.41 -12.76
C LEU A 109 -7.16 9.27 -11.70
N ILE A 110 -6.73 10.38 -11.10
CA ILE A 110 -5.74 10.38 -10.01
C ILE A 110 -6.30 9.62 -8.80
N ILE A 111 -7.57 9.83 -8.44
CA ILE A 111 -8.27 9.12 -7.36
C ILE A 111 -8.34 7.61 -7.65
N TYR A 112 -8.77 7.21 -8.86
CA TYR A 112 -8.83 5.79 -9.21
C TYR A 112 -7.44 5.14 -9.22
N GLY A 113 -6.43 5.84 -9.72
CA GLY A 113 -5.03 5.40 -9.65
C GLY A 113 -4.57 5.17 -8.20
N MET A 114 -4.91 6.09 -7.29
CA MET A 114 -4.59 5.98 -5.86
C MET A 114 -5.24 4.74 -5.24
N ILE A 115 -6.53 4.50 -5.50
CA ILE A 115 -7.27 3.33 -4.99
C ILE A 115 -6.59 2.03 -5.47
N ILE A 116 -6.21 1.96 -6.75
CA ILE A 116 -5.53 0.80 -7.33
C ILE A 116 -4.16 0.58 -6.68
N VAL A 117 -3.38 1.64 -6.44
CA VAL A 117 -2.07 1.53 -5.76
C VAL A 117 -2.24 1.03 -4.31
N VAL A 118 -3.20 1.57 -3.56
CA VAL A 118 -3.50 1.12 -2.19
C VAL A 118 -3.90 -0.35 -2.18
N GLY A 119 -4.73 -0.77 -3.13
CA GLY A 119 -5.07 -2.17 -3.33
C GLY A 119 -3.84 -3.02 -3.64
N GLY A 120 -3.04 -2.62 -4.63
CA GLY A 120 -1.80 -3.30 -5.01
C GLY A 120 -0.84 -3.48 -3.82
N LEU A 121 -0.72 -2.47 -2.96
CA LEU A 121 0.09 -2.54 -1.74
C LEU A 121 -0.43 -3.62 -0.78
N MET A 122 -1.75 -3.72 -0.58
CA MET A 122 -2.35 -4.79 0.22
C MET A 122 -2.10 -6.17 -0.38
N LEU A 123 -2.16 -6.30 -1.71
CA LEU A 123 -1.81 -7.53 -2.43
C LEU A 123 -0.34 -7.92 -2.23
N VAL A 124 0.58 -6.96 -2.14
CA VAL A 124 1.99 -7.22 -1.85
C VAL A 124 2.18 -7.66 -0.39
N ILE A 125 1.47 -7.05 0.56
CA ILE A 125 1.56 -7.35 2.00
C ILE A 125 1.01 -8.75 2.30
N VAL A 126 -0.17 -9.07 1.77
CA VAL A 126 -0.91 -10.30 2.06
C VAL A 126 -0.50 -11.45 1.13
N GLY A 127 -0.11 -11.14 -0.11
CA GLY A 127 0.20 -12.10 -1.16
C GLY A 127 -1.04 -12.65 -1.88
N ILE A 128 -0.86 -13.06 -3.15
CA ILE A 128 -1.97 -13.39 -4.06
C ILE A 128 -2.85 -14.55 -3.59
N ARG A 129 -2.30 -15.52 -2.83
CA ARG A 129 -3.06 -16.70 -2.36
C ARG A 129 -4.06 -16.33 -1.26
N GLN A 130 -3.75 -15.32 -0.45
CA GLN A 130 -4.62 -14.86 0.61
C GLN A 130 -5.51 -13.69 0.16
N ALA A 131 -5.09 -12.91 -0.84
CA ALA A 131 -5.86 -11.77 -1.36
C ALA A 131 -7.30 -12.10 -1.78
N GLY A 132 -7.55 -13.29 -2.33
CA GLY A 132 -8.90 -13.75 -2.69
C GLY A 132 -9.87 -13.90 -1.51
N HIS A 133 -9.38 -14.10 -0.29
CA HIS A 133 -10.22 -14.17 0.92
C HIS A 133 -10.60 -12.78 1.48
N TYR A 134 -9.81 -11.74 1.19
CA TYR A 134 -10.08 -10.39 1.67
C TYR A 134 -11.00 -9.58 0.76
N TRP A 135 -11.36 -10.10 -0.43
CA TRP A 135 -12.20 -9.46 -1.46
C TRP A 135 -13.43 -8.70 -0.92
N THR A 136 -14.10 -9.19 0.12
CA THR A 136 -15.28 -8.53 0.70
C THR A 136 -14.99 -7.17 1.33
N GLY A 137 -13.77 -6.97 1.86
CA GLY A 137 -13.30 -5.68 2.36
C GLY A 137 -12.97 -4.69 1.24
N TRP A 138 -12.61 -5.17 0.04
CA TRP A 138 -12.28 -4.33 -1.11
C TRP A 138 -13.52 -3.74 -1.76
N LEU A 139 -14.62 -4.49 -1.81
CA LEU A 139 -15.89 -4.01 -2.36
C LEU A 139 -16.42 -2.78 -1.58
N HIS A 140 -16.12 -2.66 -0.29
CA HIS A 140 -16.54 -1.51 0.51
C HIS A 140 -15.69 -0.25 0.29
N LEU A 141 -14.52 -0.34 -0.36
CA LEU A 141 -13.75 0.87 -0.72
C LEU A 141 -14.38 1.63 -1.90
N PHE A 142 -15.36 1.03 -2.59
CA PHE A 142 -16.06 1.63 -3.73
C PHE A 142 -17.35 2.38 -3.35
N PHE A 143 -17.77 2.38 -2.08
CA PHE A 143 -19.01 3.01 -1.61
C PHE A 143 -18.74 4.02 -0.51
#